data_AF-A0A5F9D993-F1
#
_entry.id   AF-A0A5F9D993-F1
#
_cell.length_a   1.000
_cell.length_b   1.000
_cell.length_c   1.000
_cell.angle_alpha   90.00
_cell.angle_beta   90.00
_cell.angle_gamma   90.00
#
_symmetry.space_group_name_H-M   'P 1'
#
loop_
_entity.id
_entity.type
_entity.pdbx_description
1 polymer ?
#
loop_
_entity_poly.entity_id
_entity_poly.type
_entity_poly.pdbx_seq_one_letter_code
_entity_poly.pdbx_strand_id
1 'polypeptide(L)'
;MHIPRAPKGTCPRMEDIAARPVPRSWKVLDQTLFRIILIAALLAPVLGDCGPPPHLLFASSISELSENEYQTGTILKYTCRPGYTRNGLNPILTCKPRGLWSYDTFCVKKRCRNPGDLPNGQVEVKTDFSFGSQIEFSCSEGYILIGSTTSHCDIQEKGVEWSDPLPKCEIVKCEPPPNIINGKHNGGNEDIHTYGSSVTYSCNPRFSLLGEASISCTVKNKTVGVWSPSPPVCKEIICSPPNVPHGKIISGFGPIYNYKDSIMYTCIDGFVLRGSSLIHCELDSKWNPSPPVCELNSCLGLPNVPHASQQGYQWSRKEGVYSVGTELRYKCRPGYRPVADEPIIVTCQEDLRWSPFAGCEAICCPPPQLDNGAITEHSRNPRANNCTYFFGDIVVYSCYQKQRPPVTCRADGTWSPHTPLCGPSCDSPPPIAHGYHTPVSSVLSFTQEVEYDCEEGYTLVGERKLSCSSSIWSKAPPQCKALCPKPEITNGKLSVVKAQYVEKENLTVRCDSGYGVVGSPSITCTENRNWQPEVPKCEWEVPEGCEQVQAGRRLMQCLADPNEVKMALEVYKLSLEIELLELQRDKARKSSVQTPL
;
A
#
# COMPACT_ATOMS: atom_id res chain seq x y z
N MET A 1 -14.49 -8.14 47.35
CA MET A 1 -15.02 -7.80 48.70
C MET A 1 -15.46 -6.33 48.72
N HIS A 2 -16.55 -6.05 49.43
CA HIS A 2 -17.06 -4.75 49.95
C HIS A 2 -16.71 -3.39 49.31
N ILE A 3 -17.71 -2.83 48.60
CA ILE A 3 -18.41 -1.53 48.81
C ILE A 3 -18.07 -0.83 50.16
N PRO A 4 -17.76 0.49 50.23
CA PRO A 4 -18.77 1.60 50.27
C PRO A 4 -18.31 2.97 49.68
N ARG A 5 -19.11 4.05 49.54
CA ARG A 5 -20.57 4.36 49.50
C ARG A 5 -20.76 5.77 48.89
N ALA A 6 -21.88 6.04 48.20
CA ALA A 6 -22.42 7.39 47.93
C ALA A 6 -23.36 7.84 49.10
N PRO A 7 -24.22 8.89 49.09
CA PRO A 7 -24.93 9.63 48.01
C PRO A 7 -24.60 11.16 48.04
N LYS A 8 -25.31 12.15 47.47
CA LYS A 8 -26.65 12.38 46.84
C LYS A 8 -26.47 13.41 45.68
N GLY A 9 -27.43 13.73 44.80
CA GLY A 9 -28.80 13.24 44.52
C GLY A 9 -29.31 13.93 43.22
N THR A 10 -30.04 13.23 42.33
CA THR A 10 -31.51 13.33 42.09
C THR A 10 -32.01 14.69 41.54
N CYS A 11 -32.85 14.78 40.49
CA CYS A 11 -33.84 13.82 39.93
C CYS A 11 -34.10 13.95 38.39
N PRO A 12 -34.88 13.04 37.76
CA PRO A 12 -34.93 12.81 36.30
C PRO A 12 -36.30 13.18 35.62
N ARG A 13 -36.59 12.59 34.45
CA ARG A 13 -37.75 12.82 33.56
C ARG A 13 -38.36 11.49 33.03
N MET A 14 -39.70 11.35 33.06
CA MET A 14 -40.60 10.42 32.31
C MET A 14 -40.36 8.88 32.50
N GLU A 15 -41.33 7.95 32.41
CA GLU A 15 -42.78 8.00 32.12
C GLU A 15 -43.54 6.74 32.66
N ASP A 16 -44.88 6.79 32.63
CA ASP A 16 -45.91 5.71 32.58
C ASP A 16 -46.05 4.56 33.62
N ILE A 17 -47.28 4.44 34.16
CA ILE A 17 -47.86 3.22 34.77
C ILE A 17 -49.37 3.15 34.46
N ALA A 18 -49.89 1.96 34.15
CA ALA A 18 -51.33 1.67 34.14
C ALA A 18 -51.71 0.43 34.98
N ALA A 19 -52.83 0.57 35.72
CA ALA A 19 -53.77 -0.47 36.21
C ALA A 19 -53.45 -1.43 37.41
N ARG A 20 -54.04 -1.07 38.58
CA ARG A 20 -54.88 -1.91 39.50
C ARG A 20 -54.23 -3.05 40.37
N PRO A 21 -54.89 -3.59 41.45
CA PRO A 21 -56.08 -3.14 42.24
C PRO A 21 -56.04 -3.34 43.81
N VAL A 22 -57.02 -2.72 44.54
CA VAL A 22 -57.51 -2.96 45.96
C VAL A 22 -56.50 -2.97 47.16
N PRO A 23 -56.88 -3.02 48.48
CA PRO A 23 -58.20 -3.00 49.16
C PRO A 23 -58.40 -2.00 50.34
N ARG A 24 -59.63 -2.01 50.92
CA ARG A 24 -60.07 -1.29 52.14
C ARG A 24 -59.54 -1.89 53.46
N SER A 25 -59.35 -1.02 54.46
CA SER A 25 -59.90 -1.15 55.85
C SER A 25 -59.83 0.25 56.50
N TRP A 26 -60.68 0.68 57.45
CA TRP A 26 -61.17 0.01 58.66
C TRP A 26 -62.66 -0.38 58.69
N LYS A 27 -63.03 -1.16 59.72
CA LYS A 27 -64.33 -1.78 60.01
C LYS A 27 -64.82 -1.27 61.40
N VAL A 28 -66.11 -0.89 61.54
CA VAL A 28 -67.27 -1.66 62.05
C VAL A 28 -67.27 -1.96 63.56
N LEU A 29 -68.30 -1.43 64.24
CA LEU A 29 -69.22 -2.07 65.20
C LEU A 29 -70.39 -1.07 65.44
N ASP A 30 -71.65 -1.42 65.73
CA ASP A 30 -72.35 -2.71 65.75
C ASP A 30 -73.85 -2.50 65.43
N GLN A 31 -74.66 -3.56 65.36
CA GLN A 31 -76.08 -3.52 64.98
C GLN A 31 -76.99 -4.22 65.99
N THR A 32 -78.25 -3.75 66.09
CA THR A 32 -79.47 -4.37 66.69
C THR A 32 -79.93 -3.99 68.11
N LEU A 33 -81.26 -4.13 68.32
CA LEU A 33 -82.08 -3.96 69.54
C LEU A 33 -82.21 -2.52 70.09
N PHE A 34 -83.31 -1.79 69.84
CA PHE A 34 -84.68 -2.16 70.24
C PHE A 34 -85.79 -1.62 69.30
N ARG A 35 -87.01 -2.14 69.49
CA ARG A 35 -88.23 -1.84 68.72
C ARG A 35 -88.97 -0.55 69.20
N ILE A 36 -90.06 -0.22 68.48
CA ILE A 36 -91.28 0.54 68.88
C ILE A 36 -91.18 2.05 68.49
N ILE A 37 -92.07 2.72 67.71
CA ILE A 37 -93.49 2.52 67.33
C ILE A 37 -93.87 3.23 65.98
N LEU A 38 -95.02 2.87 65.36
CA LEU A 38 -95.84 3.55 64.29
C LEU A 38 -95.12 4.24 63.10
N ILE A 39 -95.18 3.77 61.84
CA ILE A 39 -96.31 3.53 60.90
C ILE A 39 -97.01 4.81 60.37
N ALA A 40 -96.93 4.96 59.03
CA ALA A 40 -97.71 5.80 58.11
C ALA A 40 -97.63 7.34 58.33
N ALA A 41 -97.24 8.14 57.32
CA ALA A 41 -98.04 8.25 56.10
C ALA A 41 -97.27 8.80 54.88
N LEU A 42 -97.54 8.18 53.73
CA LEU A 42 -97.70 8.80 52.40
C LEU A 42 -96.50 9.41 51.64
N LEU A 43 -96.57 9.14 50.34
CA LEU A 43 -95.77 9.70 49.26
C LEU A 43 -95.73 11.24 49.29
N ALA A 44 -94.53 11.80 49.20
CA ALA A 44 -94.31 13.15 48.69
C ALA A 44 -93.29 13.08 47.53
N PRO A 45 -93.40 13.93 46.48
CA PRO A 45 -92.43 13.91 45.40
C PRO A 45 -91.10 14.45 45.93
N VAL A 46 -89.98 13.88 45.49
CA VAL A 46 -88.69 14.60 45.54
C VAL A 46 -88.72 15.65 44.43
N LEU A 47 -89.43 16.75 44.70
CA LEU A 47 -89.19 18.05 44.08
C LEU A 47 -87.79 18.47 44.53
N GLY A 48 -86.80 18.06 43.74
CA GLY A 48 -85.42 18.45 43.96
C GLY A 48 -85.26 19.91 43.57
N ASP A 49 -85.44 20.79 44.54
CA ASP A 49 -85.09 22.20 44.40
C ASP A 49 -83.56 22.33 44.28
N CYS A 50 -83.11 23.23 43.42
CA CYS A 50 -81.69 23.40 43.14
C CYS A 50 -81.05 24.28 44.21
N GLY A 51 -79.86 23.88 44.69
CA GLY A 51 -79.01 24.77 45.50
C GLY A 51 -78.47 25.97 44.70
N PRO A 52 -77.57 26.78 45.26
CA PRO A 52 -77.05 27.97 44.58
C PRO A 52 -76.40 27.62 43.24
N PRO A 53 -76.55 28.46 42.20
CA PRO A 53 -76.04 28.17 40.86
C PRO A 53 -74.50 28.16 40.81
N PRO A 54 -73.89 27.35 39.92
CA PRO A 54 -72.44 27.25 39.82
C PRO A 54 -71.79 28.56 39.38
N HIS A 55 -70.58 28.84 39.90
CA HIS A 55 -69.82 30.02 39.50
C HIS A 55 -69.25 29.87 38.08
N LEU A 56 -69.82 30.62 37.13
CA LEU A 56 -69.40 30.61 35.73
C LEU A 56 -68.23 31.59 35.50
N LEU A 57 -67.14 31.11 34.89
CA LEU A 57 -65.97 31.91 34.53
C LEU A 57 -66.21 32.84 33.33
N PHE A 58 -67.20 32.53 32.49
CA PHE A 58 -67.53 33.27 31.26
C PHE A 58 -68.73 34.22 31.41
N ALA A 59 -69.50 34.10 32.49
CA ALA A 59 -70.75 34.84 32.70
C ALA A 59 -70.96 35.23 34.17
N SER A 60 -71.78 36.25 34.40
CA SER A 60 -72.23 36.70 35.72
C SER A 60 -73.75 36.83 35.72
N SER A 61 -74.38 36.64 36.89
CA SER A 61 -75.82 36.87 37.04
C SER A 61 -76.17 38.33 36.74
N ILE A 62 -77.36 38.59 36.18
CA ILE A 62 -77.87 39.95 35.98
C ILE A 62 -78.53 40.48 37.27
N SER A 63 -79.17 39.60 38.03
CA SER A 63 -79.77 39.89 39.33
C SER A 63 -78.87 39.42 40.46
N GLU A 64 -78.96 40.07 41.63
CA GLU A 64 -78.37 39.54 42.85
C GLU A 64 -78.98 38.17 43.19
N LEU A 65 -78.14 37.23 43.58
CA LEU A 65 -78.54 35.87 43.96
C LEU A 65 -78.58 35.81 45.49
N SER A 66 -79.75 36.04 46.05
CA SER A 66 -79.99 36.11 47.50
C SER A 66 -80.61 34.83 48.09
N GLU A 67 -81.06 33.90 47.26
CA GLU A 67 -81.71 32.65 47.65
C GLU A 67 -80.71 31.49 47.66
N ASN A 68 -80.80 30.63 48.69
CA ASN A 68 -79.97 29.43 48.81
C ASN A 68 -80.58 28.19 48.13
N GLU A 69 -81.89 28.23 47.84
CA GLU A 69 -82.66 27.14 47.23
C GLU A 69 -83.62 27.72 46.18
N TYR A 70 -83.71 27.07 45.02
CA TYR A 70 -84.47 27.52 43.85
C TYR A 70 -85.40 26.43 43.34
N GLN A 71 -86.69 26.74 43.17
CA GLN A 71 -87.68 25.75 42.78
C GLN A 71 -87.39 25.10 41.42
N THR A 72 -87.73 23.81 41.28
CA THR A 72 -87.68 23.10 39.98
C THR A 72 -88.44 23.90 38.90
N GLY A 73 -87.77 24.23 37.79
CA GLY A 73 -88.30 25.07 36.72
C GLY A 73 -87.85 26.54 36.76
N THR A 74 -87.20 26.99 37.84
CA THR A 74 -86.65 28.36 37.93
C THR A 74 -85.63 28.63 36.81
N ILE A 75 -85.71 29.83 36.21
CA ILE A 75 -84.84 30.29 35.12
C ILE A 75 -84.08 31.55 35.56
N LEU A 76 -82.76 31.44 35.74
CA LEU A 76 -81.89 32.56 36.08
C LEU A 76 -81.27 33.18 34.82
N LYS A 77 -81.23 34.51 34.73
CA LYS A 77 -80.70 35.25 33.57
C LYS A 77 -79.28 35.75 33.83
N TYR A 78 -78.39 35.49 32.88
CA TYR A 78 -76.97 35.81 32.94
C TYR A 78 -76.56 36.80 31.85
N THR A 79 -75.43 37.46 32.05
CA THR A 79 -74.72 38.24 31.03
C THR A 79 -73.28 37.75 30.90
N CYS A 80 -72.66 37.95 29.74
CA CYS A 80 -71.26 37.58 29.52
C CYS A 80 -70.34 38.52 30.29
N ARG A 81 -69.28 37.97 30.89
CA ARG A 81 -68.23 38.77 31.53
C ARG A 81 -67.40 39.55 30.50
N PRO A 82 -66.68 40.62 30.90
CA PRO A 82 -65.63 41.21 30.07
C PRO A 82 -64.69 40.13 29.50
N GLY A 83 -64.24 40.32 28.26
CA GLY A 83 -63.51 39.28 27.52
C GLY A 83 -64.39 38.21 26.83
N TYR A 84 -65.70 38.15 27.08
CA TYR A 84 -66.64 37.19 26.47
C TYR A 84 -67.77 37.86 25.67
N THR A 85 -68.36 37.13 24.73
CA THR A 85 -69.50 37.57 23.89
C THR A 85 -70.53 36.44 23.73
N ARG A 86 -71.78 36.77 23.39
CA ARG A 86 -72.85 35.77 23.25
C ARG A 86 -72.66 34.91 22.00
N ASN A 87 -72.87 33.60 22.13
CA ASN A 87 -72.76 32.60 21.06
C ASN A 87 -74.12 32.26 20.41
N GLY A 88 -75.00 33.26 20.24
CA GLY A 88 -76.36 33.08 19.69
C GLY A 88 -77.39 32.39 20.60
N LEU A 89 -76.95 31.62 21.60
CA LEU A 89 -77.83 30.99 22.60
C LEU A 89 -78.32 31.96 23.68
N ASN A 90 -79.48 31.67 24.25
CA ASN A 90 -80.05 32.46 25.34
C ASN A 90 -79.23 32.28 26.64
N PRO A 91 -78.83 33.37 27.33
CA PRO A 91 -77.98 33.28 28.51
C PRO A 91 -78.80 32.98 29.76
N ILE A 92 -79.28 31.74 29.87
CA ILE A 92 -80.16 31.28 30.95
C ILE A 92 -79.68 29.98 31.58
N LEU A 93 -79.84 29.88 32.90
CA LEU A 93 -79.65 28.66 33.69
C LEU A 93 -81.03 28.16 34.13
N THR A 94 -81.36 26.89 33.87
CA THR A 94 -82.66 26.29 34.23
C THR A 94 -82.47 25.22 35.31
N CYS A 95 -83.18 25.34 36.43
CA CYS A 95 -83.26 24.28 37.43
C CYS A 95 -84.10 23.11 36.89
N LYS A 96 -83.51 21.93 36.72
CA LYS A 96 -84.21 20.72 36.23
C LYS A 96 -84.72 19.88 37.40
N PRO A 97 -85.78 19.07 37.20
CA PRO A 97 -86.20 18.09 38.19
C PRO A 97 -85.01 17.20 38.58
N ARG A 98 -84.82 16.98 39.89
CA ARG A 98 -83.62 16.39 40.57
C ARG A 98 -82.54 17.39 41.02
N GLY A 99 -82.84 18.69 41.13
CA GLY A 99 -81.97 19.66 41.82
C GLY A 99 -80.68 20.02 41.08
N LEU A 100 -80.64 19.84 39.75
CA LEU A 100 -79.46 20.11 38.93
C LEU A 100 -79.69 21.30 37.98
N TRP A 101 -78.73 22.22 37.93
CA TRP A 101 -78.69 23.31 36.97
C TRP A 101 -78.30 22.82 35.57
N SER A 102 -79.11 23.19 34.57
CA SER A 102 -78.89 22.87 33.15
C SER A 102 -78.73 24.16 32.35
N TYR A 103 -77.66 24.23 31.56
CA TYR A 103 -77.33 25.35 30.69
C TYR A 103 -76.39 24.89 29.57
N ASP A 104 -76.43 25.60 28.44
CA ASP A 104 -75.45 25.49 27.35
C ASP A 104 -74.37 26.58 27.48
N THR A 105 -73.26 26.47 26.75
CA THR A 105 -72.20 27.51 26.71
C THR A 105 -72.63 28.70 25.86
N PHE A 106 -73.45 29.57 26.44
CA PHE A 106 -74.03 30.76 25.78
C PHE A 106 -73.07 31.96 25.63
N CYS A 107 -71.92 31.96 26.31
CA CYS A 107 -70.84 32.93 26.09
C CYS A 107 -69.56 32.23 25.63
N VAL A 108 -68.94 32.78 24.60
CA VAL A 108 -67.61 32.38 24.10
C VAL A 108 -66.62 33.52 24.29
N LYS A 109 -65.32 33.21 24.39
CA LYS A 109 -64.27 34.23 24.44
C LYS A 109 -64.37 35.14 23.22
N LYS A 110 -64.22 36.45 23.42
CA LYS A 110 -63.91 37.38 22.33
C LYS A 110 -62.55 37.00 21.74
N ARG A 111 -62.34 37.33 20.46
CA ARG A 111 -61.08 37.08 19.77
C ARG A 111 -60.38 38.40 19.47
N CYS A 112 -59.09 38.47 19.74
CA CYS A 112 -58.23 39.55 19.25
C CYS A 112 -58.07 39.46 17.74
N ARG A 113 -57.65 40.55 17.11
CA ARG A 113 -57.39 40.59 15.67
C ARG A 113 -56.19 39.71 15.33
N ASN A 114 -56.04 39.31 14.06
CA ASN A 114 -54.77 38.77 13.62
C ASN A 114 -53.71 39.89 13.81
N PRO A 115 -52.62 39.67 14.57
CA PRO A 115 -51.60 40.69 14.79
C PRO A 115 -50.94 41.18 13.48
N GLY A 116 -50.97 40.37 12.43
CA GLY A 116 -50.37 40.67 11.13
C GLY A 116 -48.94 40.11 11.00
N ASP A 117 -48.33 40.34 9.83
CA ASP A 117 -46.99 39.85 9.54
C ASP A 117 -45.91 40.77 10.12
N LEU A 118 -44.84 40.18 10.66
CA LEU A 118 -43.69 40.90 11.21
C LEU A 118 -42.56 40.94 10.15
N PRO A 119 -42.24 42.10 9.54
CA PRO A 119 -41.17 42.18 8.55
C PRO A 119 -39.81 41.79 9.14
N ASN A 120 -39.08 40.92 8.47
CA ASN A 120 -37.82 40.33 8.94
C ASN A 120 -37.93 39.60 10.28
N GLY A 121 -39.09 38.98 10.55
CA GLY A 121 -39.34 38.15 11.71
C GLY A 121 -40.53 37.21 11.51
N GLN A 122 -40.99 36.62 12.61
CA GLN A 122 -42.13 35.71 12.66
C GLN A 122 -42.97 35.95 13.93
N VAL A 123 -44.27 35.71 13.81
CA VAL A 123 -45.22 35.76 14.92
C VAL A 123 -45.64 34.33 15.26
N GLU A 124 -45.25 33.85 16.43
CA GLU A 124 -45.53 32.50 16.90
C GLU A 124 -46.78 32.48 17.77
N VAL A 125 -47.84 31.86 17.26
CA VAL A 125 -49.09 31.65 18.00
C VAL A 125 -48.93 30.44 18.92
N LYS A 126 -48.72 30.67 20.22
CA LYS A 126 -48.51 29.59 21.20
C LYS A 126 -49.80 28.85 21.57
N THR A 127 -50.95 29.50 21.36
CA THR A 127 -52.28 29.02 21.79
C THR A 127 -53.33 29.28 20.71
N ASP A 128 -54.02 30.42 20.75
CA ASP A 128 -54.94 30.89 19.71
C ASP A 128 -55.09 32.42 19.77
N PHE A 129 -56.15 32.96 19.16
CA PHE A 129 -56.47 34.40 19.21
C PHE A 129 -57.61 34.74 20.18
N SER A 130 -57.94 33.87 21.13
CA SER A 130 -59.01 34.09 22.11
C SER A 130 -58.53 34.88 23.33
N PHE A 131 -59.45 35.51 24.08
CA PHE A 131 -59.14 36.21 25.32
C PHE A 131 -58.30 35.36 26.29
N GLY A 132 -57.19 35.92 26.78
CA GLY A 132 -56.19 35.28 27.64
C GLY A 132 -55.09 34.50 26.91
N SER A 133 -55.11 34.44 25.57
CA SER A 133 -54.09 33.74 24.77
C SER A 133 -52.84 34.57 24.52
N GLN A 134 -51.74 33.91 24.16
CA GLN A 134 -50.40 34.49 24.05
C GLN A 134 -49.79 34.25 22.66
N ILE A 135 -49.12 35.28 22.14
CA ILE A 135 -48.22 35.23 20.99
C ILE A 135 -46.79 35.61 21.41
N GLU A 136 -45.79 35.05 20.72
CA GLU A 136 -44.38 35.40 20.87
C GLU A 136 -43.84 35.93 19.53
N PHE A 137 -42.92 36.88 19.59
CA PHE A 137 -42.30 37.50 18.43
C PHE A 137 -40.82 37.12 18.39
N SER A 138 -40.32 36.76 17.21
CA SER A 138 -38.89 36.55 17.01
C SER A 138 -38.45 37.12 15.66
N CYS A 139 -37.25 37.69 15.60
CA CYS A 139 -36.67 38.23 14.37
C CYS A 139 -35.86 37.16 13.63
N SER A 140 -35.79 37.31 12.31
CA SER A 140 -34.94 36.52 11.43
C SER A 140 -33.46 36.69 11.77
N GLU A 141 -32.63 35.76 11.33
CA GLU A 141 -31.18 35.84 11.55
C GLU A 141 -30.60 37.14 10.95
N GLY A 142 -29.71 37.79 11.70
CA GLY A 142 -29.17 39.11 11.34
C GLY A 142 -30.01 40.32 11.76
N TYR A 143 -31.14 40.12 12.45
CA TYR A 143 -32.00 41.20 12.94
C TYR A 143 -32.15 41.15 14.48
N ILE A 144 -32.28 42.32 15.11
CA ILE A 144 -32.53 42.50 16.55
C ILE A 144 -33.99 42.94 16.75
N LEU A 145 -34.65 42.39 17.78
CA LEU A 145 -36.01 42.74 18.15
C LEU A 145 -36.05 44.00 19.03
N ILE A 146 -36.74 45.02 18.55
CA ILE A 146 -36.97 46.29 19.25
C ILE A 146 -38.46 46.37 19.62
N GLY A 147 -38.77 46.14 20.90
CA GLY A 147 -40.12 46.10 21.45
C GLY A 147 -40.32 44.94 22.42
N SER A 148 -41.58 44.63 22.74
CA SER A 148 -41.94 43.48 23.57
C SER A 148 -41.74 42.17 22.80
N THR A 149 -41.22 41.13 23.44
CA THR A 149 -41.02 39.79 22.84
C THR A 149 -42.29 38.94 22.86
N THR A 150 -43.28 39.29 23.68
CA THR A 150 -44.55 38.57 23.84
C THR A 150 -45.70 39.56 23.93
N SER A 151 -46.90 39.13 23.54
CA SER A 151 -48.13 39.90 23.68
C SER A 151 -49.30 38.99 24.06
N HIS A 152 -50.23 39.50 24.86
CA HIS A 152 -51.37 38.76 25.39
C HIS A 152 -52.70 39.37 24.92
N CYS A 153 -53.68 38.54 24.60
CA CYS A 153 -55.01 39.01 24.20
C CYS A 153 -55.82 39.40 25.44
N ASP A 154 -55.84 40.69 25.78
CA ASP A 154 -56.40 41.21 27.03
C ASP A 154 -57.56 42.20 26.80
N ILE A 155 -58.27 42.58 27.87
CA ILE A 155 -59.42 43.48 27.84
C ILE A 155 -58.96 44.93 27.64
N GLN A 156 -59.54 45.58 26.64
CA GLN A 156 -59.36 47.01 26.33
C GLN A 156 -60.73 47.70 26.29
N GLU A 157 -60.77 49.04 26.33
CA GLU A 157 -62.01 49.83 26.45
C GLU A 157 -63.16 49.41 25.50
N LYS A 158 -62.82 48.95 24.29
CA LYS A 158 -63.78 48.60 23.23
C LYS A 158 -63.93 47.09 22.97
N GLY A 159 -63.26 46.23 23.73
CA GLY A 159 -63.32 44.78 23.48
C GLY A 159 -62.17 43.99 24.09
N VAL A 160 -61.47 43.24 23.24
CA VAL A 160 -60.16 42.63 23.54
C VAL A 160 -59.21 43.00 22.41
N GLU A 161 -57.94 43.24 22.75
CA GLU A 161 -56.87 43.48 21.81
C GLU A 161 -55.55 42.96 22.41
N TRP A 162 -54.52 42.85 21.59
CA TRP A 162 -53.16 42.51 22.04
C TRP A 162 -52.62 43.59 23.00
N SER A 163 -52.02 43.15 24.12
CA SER A 163 -51.45 44.01 25.17
C SER A 163 -50.34 44.93 24.62
N ASP A 164 -49.54 44.37 23.73
CA ASP A 164 -48.37 44.98 23.12
C ASP A 164 -48.50 44.96 21.59
N PRO A 165 -48.12 46.05 20.88
CA PRO A 165 -48.12 46.11 19.43
C PRO A 165 -47.01 45.24 18.82
N LEU A 166 -47.04 45.03 17.49
CA LEU A 166 -45.95 44.38 16.77
C LEU A 166 -44.60 45.10 17.04
N PRO A 167 -43.53 44.38 17.40
CA PRO A 167 -42.19 44.96 17.54
C PRO A 167 -41.58 45.27 16.17
N LYS A 168 -40.41 45.89 16.15
CA LYS A 168 -39.61 46.11 14.93
C LYS A 168 -38.39 45.18 14.92
N CYS A 169 -38.16 44.52 13.79
CA CYS A 169 -36.91 43.81 13.54
C CYS A 169 -35.96 44.72 12.77
N GLU A 170 -34.94 45.25 13.44
CA GLU A 170 -33.92 46.11 12.82
C GLU A 170 -32.66 45.32 12.48
N ILE A 171 -32.09 45.55 11.30
CA ILE A 171 -30.88 44.83 10.87
C ILE A 171 -29.71 45.18 11.78
N VAL A 172 -28.97 44.15 12.20
CA VAL A 172 -27.77 44.28 13.03
C VAL A 172 -26.75 45.16 12.31
N LYS A 173 -26.18 46.11 13.04
CA LYS A 173 -25.06 46.95 12.62
C LYS A 173 -23.83 46.60 13.44
N CYS A 174 -22.69 46.44 12.78
CA CYS A 174 -21.38 46.35 13.41
C CYS A 174 -20.71 47.74 13.41
N GLU A 175 -19.86 47.99 14.40
CA GLU A 175 -18.91 49.11 14.38
C GLU A 175 -17.95 48.98 13.17
N PRO A 176 -17.25 50.05 12.75
CA PRO A 176 -16.22 49.97 11.72
C PRO A 176 -15.18 48.87 11.99
N PRO A 177 -14.65 48.19 10.97
CA PRO A 177 -13.67 47.12 11.15
C PRO A 177 -12.45 47.57 11.94
N PRO A 178 -11.92 46.76 12.88
CA PRO A 178 -10.73 47.13 13.64
C PRO A 178 -9.51 47.33 12.75
N ASN A 179 -8.79 48.44 12.92
CA ASN A 179 -7.48 48.63 12.30
C ASN A 179 -6.45 47.70 12.95
N ILE A 180 -5.58 47.08 12.14
CA ILE A 180 -4.53 46.18 12.61
C ILE A 180 -3.13 46.76 12.38
N ILE A 181 -2.21 46.49 13.30
CA ILE A 181 -0.81 46.93 13.19
C ILE A 181 -0.17 46.20 12.00
N ASN A 182 0.58 46.94 11.16
CA ASN A 182 1.25 46.43 9.97
C ASN A 182 0.33 45.77 8.92
N GLY A 183 -0.94 46.19 8.84
CA GLY A 183 -1.87 45.78 7.80
C GLY A 183 -2.96 46.81 7.52
N LYS A 184 -3.88 46.46 6.62
CA LYS A 184 -5.00 47.28 6.15
C LYS A 184 -6.16 46.40 5.68
N HIS A 185 -7.40 46.88 5.75
CA HIS A 185 -8.58 46.19 5.21
C HIS A 185 -9.16 46.91 3.98
N ASN A 186 -9.94 46.18 3.18
CA ASN A 186 -10.70 46.75 2.05
C ASN A 186 -12.05 47.40 2.43
N GLY A 187 -12.48 47.28 3.69
CA GLY A 187 -13.79 47.76 4.16
C GLY A 187 -14.07 49.27 4.10
N GLY A 188 -13.12 50.08 3.62
CA GLY A 188 -13.28 51.53 3.52
C GLY A 188 -13.42 52.24 4.88
N ASN A 189 -14.01 53.43 4.83
CA ASN A 189 -14.37 54.26 5.99
C ASN A 189 -15.89 54.39 6.11
N GLU A 190 -16.66 53.36 5.73
CA GLU A 190 -18.12 53.41 5.86
C GLU A 190 -18.50 53.20 7.33
N ASP A 191 -19.17 54.20 7.93
CA ASP A 191 -19.53 54.16 9.36
C ASP A 191 -20.57 53.08 9.72
N ILE A 192 -21.16 52.41 8.72
CA ILE A 192 -22.32 51.52 8.89
C ILE A 192 -22.12 50.23 8.07
N HIS A 193 -21.72 49.15 8.76
CA HIS A 193 -21.73 47.80 8.19
C HIS A 193 -22.88 46.99 8.79
N THR A 194 -23.72 46.40 7.94
CA THR A 194 -24.86 45.57 8.37
C THR A 194 -24.50 44.08 8.39
N TYR A 195 -25.37 43.25 8.99
CA TYR A 195 -25.23 41.79 8.96
C TYR A 195 -24.89 41.24 7.57
N GLY A 196 -23.90 40.33 7.52
CA GLY A 196 -23.40 39.75 6.26
C GLY A 196 -22.37 40.61 5.52
N SER A 197 -22.16 41.88 5.88
CA SER A 197 -21.02 42.66 5.38
C SER A 197 -19.71 41.93 5.69
N SER A 198 -18.80 41.86 4.72
CA SER A 198 -17.51 41.22 4.90
C SER A 198 -16.36 42.12 4.46
N VAL A 199 -15.25 42.06 5.20
CA VAL A 199 -14.04 42.82 4.90
C VAL A 199 -12.84 41.90 4.95
N THR A 200 -11.87 42.16 4.08
CA THR A 200 -10.66 41.37 3.89
C THR A 200 -9.44 42.22 4.23
N TYR A 201 -8.59 41.67 5.08
CA TYR A 201 -7.33 42.24 5.53
C TYR A 201 -6.16 41.78 4.66
N SER A 202 -5.18 42.66 4.57
CA SER A 202 -3.90 42.43 3.90
C SER A 202 -2.79 43.01 4.77
N CYS A 203 -1.69 42.27 4.92
CA CYS A 203 -0.53 42.77 5.63
C CYS A 203 0.34 43.66 4.74
N ASN A 204 1.10 44.54 5.37
CA ASN A 204 2.15 45.30 4.72
C ASN A 204 3.24 44.34 4.19
N PRO A 205 4.03 44.74 3.16
CA PRO A 205 5.18 43.96 2.72
C PRO A 205 6.07 43.61 3.92
N ARG A 206 6.65 42.39 3.92
CA ARG A 206 7.42 41.77 5.03
C ARG A 206 6.62 41.16 6.19
N PHE A 207 5.33 41.42 6.28
CA PHE A 207 4.49 40.85 7.34
C PHE A 207 3.60 39.72 6.82
N SER A 208 3.52 38.64 7.59
CA SER A 208 2.69 37.47 7.30
C SER A 208 1.35 37.58 8.06
N LEU A 209 0.25 37.21 7.39
CA LEU A 209 -1.11 37.26 7.95
C LEU A 209 -1.40 36.01 8.78
N LEU A 210 -1.75 36.21 10.05
CA LEU A 210 -2.07 35.16 11.01
C LEU A 210 -3.56 35.22 11.40
N GLY A 211 -4.29 34.14 11.16
CA GLY A 211 -5.74 34.06 11.32
C GLY A 211 -6.46 34.01 9.97
N GLU A 212 -7.77 34.26 9.97
CA GLU A 212 -8.56 34.34 8.75
C GLU A 212 -8.43 35.73 8.12
N ALA A 213 -8.17 35.79 6.81
CA ALA A 213 -7.96 37.07 6.13
C ALA A 213 -9.26 37.88 6.01
N SER A 214 -10.42 37.22 6.04
CA SER A 214 -11.74 37.87 5.91
C SER A 214 -12.51 37.72 7.21
N ILE A 215 -13.20 38.79 7.62
CA ILE A 215 -14.12 38.79 8.76
C ILE A 215 -15.48 39.32 8.32
N SER A 216 -16.54 38.87 8.98
CA SER A 216 -17.94 39.16 8.62
C SER A 216 -18.71 39.76 9.79
N CYS A 217 -19.64 40.68 9.51
CA CYS A 217 -20.53 41.23 10.52
C CYS A 217 -21.60 40.19 10.87
N THR A 218 -21.49 39.62 12.06
CA THR A 218 -22.36 38.57 12.59
C THR A 218 -23.16 39.07 13.79
N VAL A 219 -24.18 38.32 14.23
CA VAL A 219 -24.94 38.64 15.44
C VAL A 219 -24.53 37.73 16.60
N LYS A 220 -24.12 38.33 17.72
CA LYS A 220 -23.83 37.62 18.97
C LYS A 220 -25.03 37.76 19.91
N ASN A 221 -25.45 36.64 20.51
CA ASN A 221 -26.54 36.55 21.48
C ASN A 221 -27.89 37.15 21.02
N LYS A 222 -28.13 37.28 19.70
CA LYS A 222 -29.30 37.97 19.10
C LYS A 222 -29.46 39.45 19.50
N THR A 223 -28.42 40.10 20.02
CA THR A 223 -28.50 41.47 20.57
C THR A 223 -27.43 42.43 20.11
N VAL A 224 -26.25 41.95 19.67
CA VAL A 224 -25.11 42.82 19.32
C VAL A 224 -24.46 42.37 18.01
N GLY A 225 -24.13 43.33 17.14
CA GLY A 225 -23.31 43.10 15.96
C GLY A 225 -21.84 42.98 16.31
N VAL A 226 -21.20 41.88 15.90
CA VAL A 226 -19.79 41.60 16.18
C VAL A 226 -19.12 41.04 14.94
N TRP A 227 -17.94 41.56 14.61
CA TRP A 227 -17.08 40.98 13.58
C TRP A 227 -16.59 39.59 13.99
N SER A 228 -16.84 38.60 13.13
CA SER A 228 -16.43 37.21 13.33
C SER A 228 -15.84 36.61 12.03
N PRO A 229 -14.70 35.89 12.09
CA PRO A 229 -13.85 35.70 13.28
C PRO A 229 -13.18 37.00 13.73
N SER A 230 -12.36 36.93 14.79
CA SER A 230 -11.53 38.06 15.25
C SER A 230 -10.55 38.52 14.15
N PRO A 231 -10.22 39.82 14.06
CA PRO A 231 -9.32 40.34 13.03
C PRO A 231 -7.93 39.66 13.08
N PRO A 232 -7.29 39.43 11.92
CA PRO A 232 -6.01 38.74 11.85
C PRO A 232 -4.85 39.61 12.34
N VAL A 233 -3.73 38.98 12.70
CA VAL A 233 -2.51 39.63 13.18
C VAL A 233 -1.43 39.59 12.11
N CYS A 234 -0.84 40.74 11.78
CA CYS A 234 0.32 40.81 10.87
C CYS A 234 1.64 40.75 11.65
N LYS A 235 2.42 39.68 11.48
CA LYS A 235 3.70 39.47 12.16
C LYS A 235 4.85 39.30 11.16
N GLU A 236 6.00 39.92 11.39
CA GLU A 236 7.22 39.59 10.64
C GLU A 236 7.69 38.21 11.10
N ILE A 237 7.66 37.24 10.19
CA ILE A 237 8.11 35.86 10.37
C ILE A 237 9.09 35.60 9.25
N ILE A 238 10.34 35.30 9.60
CA ILE A 238 11.43 35.11 8.64
C ILE A 238 12.26 33.92 9.07
N CYS A 239 12.21 32.85 8.30
CA CYS A 239 13.14 31.74 8.41
C CYS A 239 14.37 31.99 7.53
N SER A 240 15.56 31.87 8.12
CA SER A 240 16.82 31.85 7.37
C SER A 240 16.97 30.50 6.62
N PRO A 241 17.65 30.47 5.45
CA PRO A 241 17.98 29.22 4.78
C PRO A 241 18.72 28.25 5.71
N PRO A 242 18.24 27.00 5.89
CA PRO A 242 18.88 26.06 6.80
C PRO A 242 20.14 25.46 6.16
N ASN A 243 21.19 25.30 6.96
CA ASN A 243 22.43 24.66 6.51
C ASN A 243 22.27 23.13 6.59
N VAL A 244 22.14 22.48 5.42
CA VAL A 244 22.12 21.02 5.28
C VAL A 244 23.39 20.59 4.52
N PRO A 245 24.47 20.17 5.21
CA PRO A 245 25.67 19.65 4.57
C PRO A 245 25.33 18.48 3.65
N HIS A 246 25.94 18.45 2.46
CA HIS A 246 25.66 17.45 1.41
C HIS A 246 24.20 17.43 0.90
N GLY A 247 23.37 18.39 1.31
CA GLY A 247 22.03 18.63 0.78
C GLY A 247 22.02 19.67 -0.34
N LYS A 248 21.01 19.58 -1.21
CA LYS A 248 20.75 20.49 -2.32
C LYS A 248 19.25 20.82 -2.36
N ILE A 249 18.93 22.12 -2.42
CA ILE A 249 17.56 22.60 -2.63
C ILE A 249 17.16 22.32 -4.09
N ILE A 250 16.01 21.68 -4.29
CA ILE A 250 15.45 21.36 -5.62
C ILE A 250 14.20 22.19 -5.97
N SER A 251 13.50 22.75 -4.98
CA SER A 251 12.46 23.76 -5.20
C SER A 251 12.38 24.73 -4.00
N GLY A 252 11.84 25.93 -4.25
CA GLY A 252 11.76 26.99 -3.25
C GLY A 252 13.11 27.62 -2.92
N PHE A 253 13.97 27.90 -3.90
CA PHE A 253 15.21 28.63 -3.61
C PHE A 253 14.94 30.12 -3.36
N GLY A 254 15.36 30.65 -2.21
CA GLY A 254 15.25 32.06 -1.84
C GLY A 254 16.29 32.48 -0.79
N PRO A 255 16.59 33.80 -0.69
CA PRO A 255 17.53 34.32 0.31
C PRO A 255 16.92 34.39 1.73
N ILE A 256 15.60 34.46 1.83
CA ILE A 256 14.78 34.52 3.05
C ILE A 256 13.43 33.86 2.77
N TYR A 257 12.75 33.39 3.82
CA TYR A 257 11.47 32.68 3.72
C TYR A 257 10.45 33.22 4.71
N ASN A 258 9.23 33.48 4.27
CA ASN A 258 8.11 33.98 5.05
C ASN A 258 7.28 32.79 5.60
N TYR A 259 6.28 33.08 6.44
CA TYR A 259 5.37 32.06 6.97
C TYR A 259 4.73 31.21 5.85
N LYS A 260 4.74 29.88 6.01
CA LYS A 260 4.31 28.85 5.04
C LYS A 260 5.14 28.72 3.76
N ASP A 261 6.15 29.57 3.52
CA ASP A 261 7.10 29.30 2.44
C ASP A 261 7.78 27.95 2.70
N SER A 262 7.84 27.13 1.64
CA SER A 262 8.23 25.72 1.71
C SER A 262 9.40 25.44 0.77
N ILE A 263 10.36 24.66 1.24
CA ILE A 263 11.56 24.29 0.48
C ILE A 263 11.75 22.78 0.47
N MET A 264 12.22 22.27 -0.68
CA MET A 264 12.42 20.84 -0.89
C MET A 264 13.89 20.51 -1.09
N TYR A 265 14.39 19.50 -0.38
CA TYR A 265 15.77 19.03 -0.40
C TYR A 265 15.92 17.64 -1.03
N THR A 266 17.07 17.44 -1.67
CA THR A 266 17.66 16.12 -1.96
C THR A 266 19.08 16.10 -1.39
N CYS A 267 19.63 14.91 -1.14
CA CYS A 267 21.07 14.77 -0.90
C CYS A 267 21.83 14.62 -2.23
N ILE A 268 23.14 14.89 -2.21
CA ILE A 268 24.06 14.53 -3.29
C ILE A 268 24.31 13.00 -3.33
N ASP A 269 24.83 12.51 -4.45
CA ASP A 269 25.07 11.07 -4.64
C ASP A 269 25.97 10.45 -3.55
N GLY A 270 25.56 9.28 -3.06
CA GLY A 270 26.20 8.58 -1.93
C GLY A 270 25.64 8.91 -0.55
N PHE A 271 24.82 9.96 -0.44
CA PHE A 271 24.14 10.33 0.81
C PHE A 271 22.64 10.05 0.73
N VAL A 272 22.05 9.58 1.82
CA VAL A 272 20.62 9.32 1.99
C VAL A 272 20.02 10.37 2.92
N LEU A 273 18.83 10.86 2.54
CA LEU A 273 18.09 11.87 3.29
C LEU A 273 17.37 11.21 4.48
N ARG A 274 17.68 11.66 5.70
CA ARG A 274 16.93 11.37 6.92
C ARG A 274 16.08 12.57 7.31
N GLY A 275 14.83 12.32 7.69
CA GLY A 275 13.84 13.36 7.99
C GLY A 275 12.93 13.66 6.80
N SER A 276 12.29 14.84 6.81
CA SER A 276 11.40 15.25 5.72
C SER A 276 12.18 15.92 4.60
N SER A 277 11.95 15.52 3.34
CA SER A 277 12.49 16.22 2.18
C SER A 277 11.80 17.57 1.94
N LEU A 278 10.59 17.79 2.47
CA LEU A 278 9.84 19.04 2.40
C LEU A 278 9.71 19.65 3.79
N ILE A 279 10.15 20.90 3.94
CA ILE A 279 10.06 21.67 5.19
C ILE A 279 9.46 23.06 4.91
N HIS A 280 8.71 23.61 5.86
CA HIS A 280 8.05 24.91 5.76
C HIS A 280 8.38 25.83 6.95
N CYS A 281 8.31 27.13 6.72
CA CYS A 281 8.57 28.14 7.75
C CYS A 281 7.35 28.36 8.66
N GLU A 282 7.55 28.21 9.96
CA GLU A 282 6.50 28.20 11.00
C GLU A 282 6.44 29.52 11.80
N LEU A 283 5.37 29.70 12.60
CA LEU A 283 5.08 30.91 13.38
C LEU A 283 6.18 31.40 14.35
N ASP A 284 7.08 30.51 14.75
CA ASP A 284 8.22 30.77 15.64
C ASP A 284 9.52 31.09 14.87
N SER A 285 9.42 31.31 13.55
CA SER A 285 10.55 31.54 12.63
C SER A 285 11.53 30.36 12.55
N LYS A 286 11.05 29.13 12.79
CA LYS A 286 11.79 27.89 12.57
C LYS A 286 11.19 27.06 11.44
N TRP A 287 11.97 26.07 11.00
CA TRP A 287 11.56 25.09 10.00
C TRP A 287 10.82 23.92 10.65
N ASN A 288 9.68 23.56 10.07
CA ASN A 288 8.85 22.45 10.45
C ASN A 288 8.55 21.55 9.23
N PRO A 289 8.75 20.23 9.28
CA PRO A 289 9.61 19.52 10.23
C PRO A 289 11.03 20.10 10.27
N SER A 290 11.83 19.70 11.27
CA SER A 290 13.23 20.11 11.35
C SER A 290 14.00 19.78 10.07
N PRO A 291 15.01 20.58 9.66
CA PRO A 291 15.76 20.34 8.43
C PRO A 291 16.34 18.93 8.35
N PRO A 292 16.29 18.27 7.19
CA PRO A 292 16.77 16.90 7.04
C PRO A 292 18.30 16.81 7.16
N VAL A 293 18.78 15.60 7.45
CA VAL A 293 20.21 15.28 7.52
C VAL A 293 20.57 14.36 6.35
N CYS A 294 21.66 14.65 5.65
CA CYS A 294 22.23 13.78 4.63
C CYS A 294 23.31 12.89 5.27
N GLU A 295 22.99 11.61 5.45
CA GLU A 295 23.90 10.60 6.01
C GLU A 295 24.56 9.78 4.90
N LEU A 296 25.82 9.37 5.07
CA LEU A 296 26.48 8.46 4.13
C LEU A 296 25.80 7.08 4.17
N ASN A 297 25.47 6.49 3.03
CA ASN A 297 24.85 5.16 2.94
C ASN A 297 25.50 4.26 1.87
N SER A 298 26.79 4.52 1.60
CA SER A 298 27.56 3.86 0.54
C SER A 298 29.04 3.76 0.91
N CYS A 299 29.68 2.68 0.47
CA CYS A 299 31.13 2.55 0.50
C CYS A 299 31.77 3.49 -0.55
N LEU A 300 32.85 4.17 -0.18
CA LEU A 300 33.57 5.10 -1.03
C LEU A 300 34.81 4.45 -1.67
N GLY A 301 34.97 4.66 -2.97
CA GLY A 301 36.10 4.17 -3.77
C GLY A 301 36.11 2.66 -3.99
N LEU A 302 36.92 2.21 -4.96
CA LEU A 302 37.18 0.78 -5.18
C LEU A 302 38.15 0.25 -4.09
N PRO A 303 37.92 -0.96 -3.55
CA PRO A 303 38.86 -1.58 -2.62
C PRO A 303 40.17 -1.92 -3.36
N ASN A 304 41.30 -1.56 -2.75
CA ASN A 304 42.63 -1.81 -3.30
C ASN A 304 43.08 -3.24 -2.98
N VAL A 305 42.68 -4.20 -3.81
CA VAL A 305 43.09 -5.61 -3.69
C VAL A 305 44.50 -5.79 -4.30
N PRO A 306 45.54 -6.15 -3.51
CA PRO A 306 46.90 -6.29 -4.00
C PRO A 306 47.02 -7.31 -5.13
N HIS A 307 47.80 -6.95 -6.16
CA HIS A 307 48.09 -7.79 -7.33
C HIS A 307 46.87 -8.31 -8.11
N ALA A 308 45.70 -7.69 -7.92
CA ALA A 308 44.48 -8.00 -8.67
C ALA A 308 44.06 -6.85 -9.61
N SER A 309 42.99 -7.11 -10.36
CA SER A 309 42.25 -6.17 -11.20
C SER A 309 40.76 -6.50 -11.12
N GLN A 310 39.90 -5.49 -10.97
CA GLN A 310 38.44 -5.69 -10.98
C GLN A 310 37.99 -6.20 -12.36
N GLN A 311 37.11 -7.20 -12.37
CA GLN A 311 36.52 -7.76 -13.58
C GLN A 311 35.19 -7.06 -13.92
N GLY A 312 34.95 -6.79 -15.21
CA GLY A 312 33.65 -6.31 -15.71
C GLY A 312 33.37 -4.80 -15.57
N TYR A 313 34.38 -3.96 -15.33
CA TYR A 313 34.16 -2.52 -15.22
C TYR A 313 33.86 -1.86 -16.58
N GLN A 314 32.61 -1.45 -16.77
CA GLN A 314 32.20 -0.61 -17.90
C GLN A 314 32.59 0.86 -17.59
N TRP A 315 33.31 1.50 -18.50
CA TRP A 315 34.10 2.73 -18.28
C TRP A 315 33.30 4.02 -17.97
N SER A 316 32.03 3.90 -17.60
CA SER A 316 31.00 4.94 -17.78
C SER A 316 30.63 5.72 -16.51
N ARG A 317 31.13 5.37 -15.32
CA ARG A 317 30.70 6.00 -14.06
C ARG A 317 31.87 6.56 -13.25
N LYS A 318 32.05 7.88 -13.26
CA LYS A 318 33.08 8.59 -12.45
C LYS A 318 32.70 8.73 -10.96
N GLU A 319 31.65 8.06 -10.50
CA GLU A 319 31.16 8.08 -9.11
C GLU A 319 31.69 6.87 -8.37
N GLY A 320 32.72 7.06 -7.55
CA GLY A 320 33.27 6.03 -6.66
C GLY A 320 32.39 5.79 -5.44
N VAL A 321 31.13 5.44 -5.67
CA VAL A 321 30.07 5.30 -4.66
C VAL A 321 29.35 3.96 -4.89
N TYR A 322 29.34 3.11 -3.87
CA TYR A 322 28.79 1.75 -3.97
C TYR A 322 27.79 1.52 -2.83
N SER A 323 26.54 1.19 -3.18
CA SER A 323 25.50 0.90 -2.19
C SER A 323 25.82 -0.37 -1.39
N VAL A 324 25.34 -0.43 -0.14
CA VAL A 324 25.39 -1.64 0.69
C VAL A 324 24.85 -2.85 -0.08
N GLY A 325 25.54 -3.99 0.02
CA GLY A 325 25.25 -5.20 -0.76
C GLY A 325 25.87 -5.25 -2.17
N THR A 326 26.58 -4.22 -2.63
CA THR A 326 27.29 -4.29 -3.93
C THR A 326 28.44 -5.30 -3.87
N GLU A 327 28.46 -6.27 -4.78
CA GLU A 327 29.55 -7.23 -4.96
C GLU A 327 30.53 -6.79 -6.07
N LEU A 328 31.83 -6.75 -5.76
CA LEU A 328 32.90 -6.50 -6.73
C LEU A 328 33.76 -7.76 -6.90
N ARG A 329 33.89 -8.23 -8.14
CA ARG A 329 34.66 -9.44 -8.49
C ARG A 329 36.05 -9.06 -8.99
N TYR A 330 37.07 -9.68 -8.42
CA TYR A 330 38.48 -9.42 -8.74
C TYR A 330 39.15 -10.64 -9.37
N LYS A 331 40.01 -10.37 -10.36
CA LYS A 331 40.87 -11.36 -11.01
C LYS A 331 42.33 -11.04 -10.70
N CYS A 332 43.10 -12.04 -10.29
CA CYS A 332 44.54 -11.91 -10.08
C CYS A 332 45.29 -11.57 -11.38
N ARG A 333 46.33 -10.74 -11.28
CA ARG A 333 47.22 -10.41 -12.40
C ARG A 333 48.09 -11.62 -12.76
N PRO A 334 48.61 -11.71 -13.99
CA PRO A 334 49.52 -12.78 -14.40
C PRO A 334 50.69 -12.95 -13.42
N GLY A 335 50.98 -14.19 -13.05
CA GLY A 335 51.98 -14.55 -12.04
C GLY A 335 51.52 -14.51 -10.59
N TYR A 336 50.23 -14.25 -10.34
CA TYR A 336 49.61 -14.33 -9.02
C TYR A 336 48.37 -15.22 -9.04
N ARG A 337 48.12 -15.94 -7.95
CA ARG A 337 46.92 -16.77 -7.74
C ARG A 337 46.16 -16.33 -6.48
N PRO A 338 44.85 -16.60 -6.37
CA PRO A 338 44.11 -16.41 -5.12
C PRO A 338 44.76 -17.18 -3.96
N VAL A 339 44.69 -16.65 -2.74
CA VAL A 339 45.21 -17.31 -1.51
C VAL A 339 44.32 -18.50 -1.07
N ALA A 340 43.05 -18.51 -1.47
CA ALA A 340 42.12 -19.63 -1.32
C ALA A 340 41.56 -19.99 -2.70
N ASP A 341 41.16 -21.25 -2.94
CA ASP A 341 40.60 -21.70 -4.23
C ASP A 341 39.21 -21.09 -4.59
N GLU A 342 38.76 -20.10 -3.84
CA GLU A 342 37.51 -19.36 -4.04
C GLU A 342 37.73 -18.05 -4.83
N PRO A 343 36.73 -17.58 -5.61
CA PRO A 343 36.82 -16.32 -6.32
C PRO A 343 36.87 -15.12 -5.35
N ILE A 344 37.77 -14.16 -5.61
CA ILE A 344 37.91 -12.96 -4.79
C ILE A 344 36.71 -12.02 -5.04
N ILE A 345 35.78 -12.01 -4.10
CA ILE A 345 34.59 -11.15 -4.08
C ILE A 345 34.69 -10.20 -2.89
N VAL A 346 34.53 -8.90 -3.12
CA VAL A 346 34.53 -7.87 -2.07
C VAL A 346 33.16 -7.19 -2.05
N THR A 347 32.56 -7.08 -0.86
CA THR A 347 31.18 -6.63 -0.65
C THR A 347 31.13 -5.37 0.19
N CYS A 348 30.27 -4.42 -0.18
CA CYS A 348 30.00 -3.25 0.66
C CYS A 348 29.07 -3.65 1.83
N GLN A 349 29.57 -3.59 3.06
CA GLN A 349 28.88 -4.01 4.28
C GLN A 349 28.03 -2.88 4.88
N GLU A 350 27.16 -3.22 5.85
CA GLU A 350 26.28 -2.26 6.54
C GLU A 350 27.05 -1.20 7.36
N ASP A 351 28.28 -1.50 7.79
CA ASP A 351 29.18 -0.55 8.47
C ASP A 351 29.88 0.44 7.51
N LEU A 352 29.47 0.43 6.23
CA LEU A 352 29.99 1.21 5.12
C LEU A 352 31.47 0.91 4.79
N ARG A 353 31.95 -0.28 5.17
CA ARG A 353 33.29 -0.78 4.81
C ARG A 353 33.20 -1.89 3.77
N TRP A 354 34.31 -2.08 3.08
CA TRP A 354 34.52 -3.23 2.21
C TRP A 354 34.85 -4.45 3.05
N SER A 355 34.23 -5.59 2.74
CA SER A 355 34.44 -6.84 3.45
C SER A 355 35.92 -7.30 3.43
N PRO A 356 36.39 -8.02 4.46
CA PRO A 356 37.74 -8.54 4.49
C PRO A 356 38.03 -9.45 3.30
N PHE A 357 39.12 -9.21 2.59
CA PHE A 357 39.54 -10.00 1.43
C PHE A 357 40.95 -10.56 1.61
N ALA A 358 41.14 -11.82 1.24
CA ALA A 358 42.47 -12.35 0.95
C ALA A 358 42.85 -11.91 -0.47
N GLY A 359 44.04 -11.31 -0.63
CA GLY A 359 44.53 -10.87 -1.93
C GLY A 359 45.03 -12.01 -2.82
N CYS A 360 45.88 -11.68 -3.78
CA CYS A 360 46.58 -12.67 -4.58
C CYS A 360 48.02 -12.88 -4.09
N GLU A 361 48.44 -14.13 -3.94
CA GLU A 361 49.83 -14.50 -3.66
C GLU A 361 50.63 -14.73 -4.94
N ALA A 362 51.95 -14.58 -4.87
CA ALA A 362 52.84 -14.77 -6.00
C ALA A 362 53.06 -16.26 -6.29
N ILE A 363 53.04 -16.64 -7.57
CA ILE A 363 53.35 -18.00 -8.02
C ILE A 363 54.87 -18.14 -8.06
N CYS A 364 55.42 -18.96 -7.16
CA CYS A 364 56.85 -19.25 -7.06
C CYS A 364 57.17 -20.65 -7.59
N CYS A 365 58.24 -20.80 -8.35
CA CYS A 365 58.79 -22.11 -8.70
C CYS A 365 59.88 -22.55 -7.71
N PRO A 366 59.99 -23.85 -7.36
CA PRO A 366 60.98 -24.34 -6.42
C PRO A 366 62.41 -24.22 -6.98
N PRO A 367 63.43 -23.98 -6.13
CA PRO A 367 64.82 -23.93 -6.58
C PRO A 367 65.28 -25.26 -7.21
N PRO A 368 65.87 -25.24 -8.41
CA PRO A 368 66.44 -26.43 -9.07
C PRO A 368 67.40 -27.19 -8.16
N GLN A 369 67.22 -28.51 -8.04
CA GLN A 369 68.13 -29.40 -7.31
C GLN A 369 69.05 -30.10 -8.34
N LEU A 370 70.33 -29.74 -8.37
CA LEU A 370 71.27 -30.11 -9.44
C LEU A 370 72.51 -30.82 -8.90
N ASP A 371 72.49 -32.16 -8.87
CA ASP A 371 73.67 -32.96 -8.55
C ASP A 371 74.71 -32.89 -9.69
N ASN A 372 75.95 -32.52 -9.39
CA ASN A 372 77.00 -32.29 -10.41
C ASN A 372 76.58 -31.32 -11.55
N GLY A 373 75.70 -30.37 -11.23
CA GLY A 373 75.25 -29.32 -12.13
C GLY A 373 75.32 -27.92 -11.50
N ALA A 374 75.25 -26.91 -12.35
CA ALA A 374 75.29 -25.51 -11.94
C ALA A 374 74.34 -24.68 -12.81
N ILE A 375 73.61 -23.76 -12.18
CA ILE A 375 72.84 -22.72 -12.88
C ILE A 375 73.84 -21.74 -13.50
N THR A 376 73.81 -21.60 -14.82
CA THR A 376 74.76 -20.76 -15.57
C THR A 376 74.22 -19.37 -15.84
N GLU A 377 72.90 -19.23 -16.00
CA GLU A 377 72.22 -17.96 -16.22
C GLU A 377 70.80 -18.03 -15.65
N HIS A 378 70.29 -16.93 -15.14
CA HIS A 378 68.87 -16.82 -14.77
C HIS A 378 68.36 -15.40 -15.04
N SER A 379 67.17 -15.32 -15.63
CA SER A 379 66.42 -14.07 -15.70
C SER A 379 65.71 -13.87 -14.37
N ARG A 380 65.96 -12.75 -13.69
CA ARG A 380 65.32 -12.40 -12.41
C ARG A 380 64.41 -11.19 -12.60
N ASN A 381 63.11 -11.38 -12.48
CA ASN A 381 62.16 -10.27 -12.53
C ASN A 381 62.31 -9.34 -11.30
N PRO A 382 62.66 -8.04 -11.44
CA PRO A 382 62.94 -7.15 -10.31
C PRO A 382 61.75 -6.85 -9.38
N ARG A 383 60.54 -7.30 -9.73
CA ARG A 383 59.30 -7.07 -8.98
C ARG A 383 58.94 -8.21 -8.01
N ALA A 384 59.72 -9.29 -7.97
CA ALA A 384 59.44 -10.47 -7.15
C ALA A 384 60.24 -10.47 -5.85
N ASN A 385 59.68 -9.85 -4.80
CA ASN A 385 60.32 -9.83 -3.47
C ASN A 385 60.08 -11.10 -2.63
N ASN A 386 59.10 -11.95 -2.99
CA ASN A 386 58.65 -13.07 -2.16
C ASN A 386 58.92 -14.47 -2.75
N CYS A 387 59.55 -14.56 -3.94
CA CYS A 387 59.90 -15.82 -4.60
C CYS A 387 61.40 -15.87 -4.93
N THR A 388 62.00 -17.06 -4.91
CA THR A 388 63.35 -17.27 -5.47
C THR A 388 63.32 -17.21 -7.00
N TYR A 389 62.30 -17.84 -7.60
CA TYR A 389 61.95 -17.77 -9.02
C TYR A 389 60.46 -17.50 -9.17
N PHE A 390 60.12 -16.46 -9.92
CA PHE A 390 58.75 -16.01 -10.14
C PHE A 390 58.22 -16.47 -11.51
N PHE A 391 56.90 -16.46 -11.67
CA PHE A 391 56.23 -16.73 -12.95
C PHE A 391 56.89 -15.98 -14.14
N GLY A 392 57.27 -16.74 -15.17
CA GLY A 392 57.94 -16.23 -16.36
C GLY A 392 59.46 -16.08 -16.25
N ASP A 393 60.06 -16.27 -15.06
CA ASP A 393 61.52 -16.35 -14.94
C ASP A 393 62.05 -17.57 -15.71
N ILE A 394 63.25 -17.42 -16.27
CA ILE A 394 63.92 -18.41 -17.12
C ILE A 394 65.25 -18.78 -16.46
N VAL A 395 65.53 -20.08 -16.36
CA VAL A 395 66.77 -20.62 -15.80
C VAL A 395 67.50 -21.45 -16.87
N VAL A 396 68.77 -21.10 -17.10
CA VAL A 396 69.72 -21.89 -17.89
C VAL A 396 70.66 -22.60 -16.93
N TYR A 397 70.83 -23.90 -17.10
CA TYR A 397 71.66 -24.72 -16.24
C TYR A 397 72.53 -25.65 -17.05
N SER A 398 73.57 -26.18 -16.40
CA SER A 398 74.48 -27.16 -16.96
C SER A 398 74.54 -28.38 -16.04
N CYS A 399 74.65 -29.58 -16.62
CA CYS A 399 75.01 -30.81 -15.90
C CYS A 399 76.32 -31.32 -16.52
N TYR A 400 77.29 -31.77 -15.72
CA TYR A 400 78.54 -32.36 -16.23
C TYR A 400 79.25 -31.47 -17.28
N GLN A 401 79.30 -30.16 -17.04
CA GLN A 401 79.90 -29.14 -17.93
C GLN A 401 79.22 -28.97 -19.31
N LYS A 402 78.07 -29.60 -19.55
CA LYS A 402 77.25 -29.39 -20.77
C LYS A 402 76.03 -28.53 -20.44
N GLN A 403 75.83 -27.43 -21.18
CA GLN A 403 74.61 -26.62 -21.05
C GLN A 403 73.36 -27.42 -21.46
N ARG A 404 72.26 -27.14 -20.77
CA ARG A 404 70.93 -27.70 -21.02
C ARG A 404 70.00 -26.62 -21.58
N PRO A 405 68.88 -27.01 -22.24
CA PRO A 405 67.88 -26.06 -22.69
C PRO A 405 67.34 -25.22 -21.52
N PRO A 406 67.01 -23.93 -21.75
CA PRO A 406 66.38 -23.09 -20.74
C PRO A 406 65.03 -23.67 -20.30
N VAL A 407 64.73 -23.55 -19.00
CA VAL A 407 63.41 -23.87 -18.44
C VAL A 407 62.72 -22.60 -17.94
N THR A 408 61.40 -22.52 -18.09
CA THR A 408 60.58 -21.36 -17.71
C THR A 408 59.62 -21.73 -16.57
N CYS A 409 59.47 -20.83 -15.59
CA CYS A 409 58.50 -20.99 -14.51
C CYS A 409 57.06 -20.71 -14.99
N ARG A 410 56.16 -21.70 -14.84
CA ARG A 410 54.76 -21.65 -15.31
C ARG A 410 53.78 -21.12 -14.25
N ALA A 411 52.55 -20.86 -14.70
CA ALA A 411 51.45 -20.35 -13.87
C ALA A 411 50.88 -21.38 -12.87
N ASP A 412 51.37 -22.62 -12.91
CA ASP A 412 51.07 -23.69 -11.96
C ASP A 412 52.17 -23.85 -10.87
N GLY A 413 53.24 -23.04 -10.93
CA GLY A 413 54.41 -23.15 -10.04
C GLY A 413 55.41 -24.23 -10.45
N THR A 414 55.26 -24.82 -11.64
CA THR A 414 56.16 -25.86 -12.17
C THR A 414 57.14 -25.32 -13.22
N TRP A 415 58.21 -26.08 -13.47
CA TRP A 415 59.20 -25.78 -14.51
C TRP A 415 58.84 -26.47 -15.83
N SER A 416 59.01 -25.74 -16.94
CA SER A 416 58.68 -26.19 -18.29
C SER A 416 59.87 -26.03 -19.24
N PRO A 417 60.13 -26.98 -20.16
CA PRO A 417 59.31 -28.17 -20.46
C PRO A 417 59.46 -29.33 -19.46
N HIS A 418 60.43 -29.28 -18.55
CA HIS A 418 60.67 -30.28 -17.51
C HIS A 418 61.30 -29.64 -16.27
N THR A 419 61.24 -30.34 -15.14
CA THR A 419 61.95 -29.94 -13.91
C THR A 419 63.47 -30.09 -14.09
N PRO A 420 64.27 -29.05 -13.83
CA PRO A 420 65.72 -29.11 -13.97
C PRO A 420 66.36 -30.00 -12.88
N LEU A 421 66.88 -31.14 -13.31
CA LEU A 421 67.51 -32.19 -12.50
C LEU A 421 68.79 -32.72 -13.21
N CYS A 422 69.72 -33.31 -12.45
CA CYS A 422 71.00 -33.85 -12.97
C CYS A 422 71.36 -35.22 -12.33
N GLY A 423 70.50 -36.24 -12.42
CA GLY A 423 70.82 -37.60 -11.93
C GLY A 423 71.86 -38.36 -12.79
N PRO A 424 72.45 -39.47 -12.30
CA PRO A 424 73.40 -40.30 -13.06
C PRO A 424 72.76 -41.40 -13.94
N SER A 425 71.46 -41.66 -13.78
CA SER A 425 70.66 -42.60 -14.59
C SER A 425 69.37 -41.92 -15.03
N CYS A 426 68.76 -42.36 -16.14
CA CYS A 426 67.32 -42.11 -16.32
C CYS A 426 66.54 -42.90 -15.26
N ASP A 427 65.49 -42.29 -14.72
CA ASP A 427 64.41 -43.02 -14.05
C ASP A 427 63.66 -43.91 -15.05
N SER A 428 62.79 -44.81 -14.57
CA SER A 428 62.04 -45.73 -15.42
C SER A 428 61.27 -45.00 -16.55
N PRO A 429 61.07 -45.62 -17.72
CA PRO A 429 60.46 -44.95 -18.87
C PRO A 429 59.05 -44.41 -18.53
N PRO A 430 58.70 -43.18 -18.94
CA PRO A 430 57.39 -42.60 -18.63
C PRO A 430 56.24 -43.52 -19.04
N PRO A 431 55.32 -43.90 -18.13
CA PRO A 431 54.14 -44.65 -18.50
C PRO A 431 53.26 -43.78 -19.41
N ILE A 432 52.76 -44.37 -20.49
CA ILE A 432 51.81 -43.72 -21.41
C ILE A 432 50.44 -44.38 -21.24
N ALA A 433 49.37 -43.58 -21.31
CA ALA A 433 48.02 -44.12 -21.24
C ALA A 433 47.75 -45.01 -22.48
N HIS A 434 47.12 -46.17 -22.27
CA HIS A 434 46.80 -47.14 -23.32
C HIS A 434 48.01 -47.61 -24.16
N GLY A 435 49.18 -47.70 -23.54
CA GLY A 435 50.38 -48.21 -24.19
C GLY A 435 51.40 -48.76 -23.20
N TYR A 436 52.33 -49.53 -23.75
CA TYR A 436 53.39 -50.23 -23.01
C TYR A 436 54.74 -49.97 -23.69
N HIS A 437 55.83 -50.25 -22.97
CA HIS A 437 57.19 -50.11 -23.49
C HIS A 437 57.99 -51.38 -23.27
N THR A 438 58.97 -51.61 -24.15
CA THR A 438 59.90 -52.73 -24.05
C THR A 438 61.35 -52.20 -24.05
N PRO A 439 62.26 -52.76 -23.22
CA PRO A 439 62.04 -53.78 -22.19
C PRO A 439 61.37 -53.23 -20.91
N VAL A 440 60.64 -54.08 -20.18
CA VAL A 440 59.83 -53.75 -18.98
C VAL A 440 60.68 -53.62 -17.69
N SER A 441 62.00 -53.43 -17.80
CA SER A 441 62.90 -53.40 -16.63
C SER A 441 62.93 -52.01 -15.97
N SER A 442 62.78 -51.97 -14.65
CA SER A 442 62.87 -50.72 -13.87
C SER A 442 64.29 -50.17 -13.73
N VAL A 443 65.33 -50.97 -14.04
CA VAL A 443 66.73 -50.58 -14.02
C VAL A 443 67.32 -50.74 -15.43
N LEU A 444 67.44 -49.63 -16.15
CA LEU A 444 68.03 -49.54 -17.48
C LEU A 444 69.45 -48.96 -17.39
N SER A 445 70.45 -49.83 -17.42
CA SER A 445 71.86 -49.42 -17.35
C SER A 445 72.36 -48.88 -18.70
N PHE A 446 72.93 -47.67 -18.68
CA PHE A 446 73.71 -46.99 -19.73
C PHE A 446 73.30 -47.23 -21.20
N THR A 447 72.65 -46.21 -21.79
CA THR A 447 72.30 -46.12 -23.22
C THR A 447 71.54 -47.32 -23.75
N GLN A 448 70.25 -47.40 -23.40
CA GLN A 448 69.31 -48.33 -24.01
C GLN A 448 68.20 -47.56 -24.72
N GLU A 449 67.75 -48.11 -25.85
CA GLU A 449 66.54 -47.68 -26.55
C GLU A 449 65.35 -48.42 -25.95
N VAL A 450 64.26 -47.69 -25.71
CA VAL A 450 62.96 -48.27 -25.37
C VAL A 450 62.01 -48.09 -26.53
N GLU A 451 61.28 -49.15 -26.86
CA GLU A 451 60.29 -49.17 -27.93
C GLU A 451 58.89 -49.20 -27.33
N TYR A 452 58.10 -48.16 -27.63
CA TYR A 452 56.72 -48.01 -27.18
C TYR A 452 55.76 -48.61 -28.20
N ASP A 453 54.71 -49.26 -27.71
CA ASP A 453 53.55 -49.71 -28.49
C ASP A 453 52.25 -49.39 -27.76
N CYS A 454 51.15 -49.42 -28.51
CA CYS A 454 49.82 -49.12 -28.00
C CYS A 454 48.96 -50.37 -27.83
N GLU A 455 47.99 -50.29 -26.93
CA GLU A 455 46.94 -51.29 -26.74
C GLU A 455 46.05 -51.41 -27.99
N GLU A 456 45.36 -52.55 -28.14
CA GLU A 456 44.53 -52.80 -29.31
C GLU A 456 43.39 -51.77 -29.45
N GLY A 457 43.32 -51.13 -30.62
CA GLY A 457 42.37 -50.04 -30.90
C GLY A 457 42.87 -48.65 -30.53
N TYR A 458 44.18 -48.49 -30.26
CA TYR A 458 44.87 -47.21 -30.18
C TYR A 458 45.98 -47.15 -31.25
N THR A 459 46.30 -45.95 -31.73
CA THR A 459 47.38 -45.70 -32.70
C THR A 459 48.47 -44.83 -32.09
N LEU A 460 49.73 -45.16 -32.38
CA LEU A 460 50.89 -44.48 -31.82
C LEU A 460 51.15 -43.17 -32.59
N VAL A 461 51.05 -42.05 -31.89
CA VAL A 461 51.33 -40.70 -32.41
C VAL A 461 52.55 -40.14 -31.69
N GLY A 462 53.70 -40.18 -32.36
CA GLY A 462 54.99 -39.73 -31.83
C GLY A 462 56.12 -40.64 -32.31
N GLU A 463 57.29 -40.49 -31.71
CA GLU A 463 58.44 -41.35 -31.99
C GLU A 463 58.29 -42.67 -31.23
N ARG A 464 58.33 -43.78 -31.96
CA ARG A 464 58.19 -45.15 -31.42
C ARG A 464 59.37 -45.56 -30.53
N LYS A 465 60.58 -45.12 -30.89
CA LYS A 465 61.83 -45.45 -30.19
C LYS A 465 62.40 -44.23 -29.49
N LEU A 466 62.57 -44.34 -28.18
CA LEU A 466 63.18 -43.32 -27.34
C LEU A 466 64.50 -43.84 -26.79
N SER A 467 65.55 -43.03 -26.90
CA SER A 467 66.89 -43.37 -26.39
C SER A 467 67.22 -42.51 -25.17
N CYS A 468 67.58 -43.14 -24.05
CA CYS A 468 68.05 -42.43 -22.85
C CYS A 468 69.54 -42.08 -23.02
N SER A 469 69.89 -40.79 -22.85
CA SER A 469 71.30 -40.37 -22.73
C SER A 469 71.44 -39.25 -21.69
N SER A 470 72.38 -39.41 -20.76
CA SER A 470 72.62 -38.46 -19.66
C SER A 470 71.33 -37.96 -18.99
N SER A 471 70.49 -38.91 -18.57
CA SER A 471 69.28 -38.68 -17.77
C SER A 471 68.17 -37.88 -18.46
N ILE A 472 68.19 -37.83 -19.80
CA ILE A 472 67.13 -37.25 -20.63
C ILE A 472 66.79 -38.24 -21.76
N TRP A 473 65.50 -38.44 -21.99
CA TRP A 473 64.99 -39.16 -23.16
C TRP A 473 65.13 -38.29 -24.42
N SER A 474 65.61 -38.86 -25.52
CA SER A 474 65.93 -38.12 -26.75
C SER A 474 64.74 -37.42 -27.42
N LYS A 475 63.51 -37.82 -27.06
CA LYS A 475 62.23 -37.26 -27.51
C LYS A 475 61.21 -37.31 -26.36
N ALA A 476 60.12 -36.55 -26.50
CA ALA A 476 58.95 -36.70 -25.63
C ALA A 476 58.30 -38.09 -25.84
N PRO A 477 57.67 -38.69 -24.82
CA PRO A 477 57.00 -39.98 -24.96
C PRO A 477 55.85 -39.89 -25.97
N PRO A 478 55.63 -40.94 -26.79
CA PRO A 478 54.56 -40.96 -27.78
C PRO A 478 53.19 -41.07 -27.10
N GLN A 479 52.13 -40.66 -27.82
CA GLN A 479 50.76 -40.73 -27.34
C GLN A 479 49.98 -41.83 -28.08
N CYS A 480 49.35 -42.73 -27.34
CA CYS A 480 48.41 -43.70 -27.89
C CYS A 480 47.03 -43.07 -28.01
N LYS A 481 46.63 -42.73 -29.23
CA LYS A 481 45.33 -42.08 -29.52
C LYS A 481 44.29 -43.11 -29.88
N ALA A 482 43.08 -42.97 -29.34
CA ALA A 482 41.97 -43.87 -29.62
C ALA A 482 41.62 -43.95 -31.11
N LEU A 483 41.28 -45.16 -31.58
CA LEU A 483 40.66 -45.41 -32.88
C LEU A 483 39.18 -45.74 -32.68
N CYS A 484 38.31 -44.77 -32.97
CA CYS A 484 36.87 -44.98 -32.95
C CYS A 484 36.41 -45.75 -34.20
N PRO A 485 35.49 -46.72 -34.05
CA PRO A 485 34.88 -47.40 -35.19
C PRO A 485 34.00 -46.42 -35.97
N LYS A 486 33.85 -46.66 -37.28
CA LYS A 486 32.93 -45.89 -38.13
C LYS A 486 31.49 -46.01 -37.61
N PRO A 487 30.80 -44.90 -37.32
CA PRO A 487 29.41 -44.93 -36.89
C PRO A 487 28.48 -45.29 -38.06
N GLU A 488 27.46 -46.10 -37.79
CA GLU A 488 26.42 -46.46 -38.74
C GLU A 488 25.25 -45.47 -38.62
N ILE A 489 24.86 -44.86 -39.75
CA ILE A 489 23.75 -43.90 -39.83
C ILE A 489 22.74 -44.43 -40.85
N THR A 490 21.50 -44.62 -40.44
CA THR A 490 20.37 -44.91 -41.35
C THR A 490 19.84 -43.60 -41.93
N ASN A 491 19.52 -43.58 -43.23
CA ASN A 491 19.00 -42.40 -43.94
C ASN A 491 19.88 -41.14 -43.79
N GLY A 492 21.21 -41.32 -43.76
CA GLY A 492 22.18 -40.23 -43.66
C GLY A 492 23.59 -40.65 -44.05
N LYS A 493 24.46 -39.67 -44.23
CA LYS A 493 25.83 -39.80 -44.76
C LYS A 493 26.82 -39.05 -43.88
N LEU A 494 28.02 -39.60 -43.75
CA LEU A 494 29.14 -38.98 -43.04
C LEU A 494 29.92 -38.03 -43.97
N SER A 495 30.42 -36.92 -43.43
CA SER A 495 31.21 -35.92 -44.18
C SER A 495 32.51 -36.47 -44.78
N VAL A 496 33.17 -37.39 -44.08
CA VAL A 496 34.39 -38.08 -44.53
C VAL A 496 34.23 -39.56 -44.16
N VAL A 497 34.45 -40.48 -45.09
CA VAL A 497 34.32 -41.92 -44.85
C VAL A 497 35.70 -42.57 -44.70
N LYS A 498 36.03 -42.97 -43.48
CA LYS A 498 37.16 -43.85 -43.13
C LYS A 498 36.65 -45.13 -42.46
N ALA A 499 37.49 -46.16 -42.38
CA ALA A 499 37.18 -47.38 -41.62
C ALA A 499 37.24 -47.14 -40.10
N GLN A 500 38.20 -46.33 -39.66
CA GLN A 500 38.42 -45.92 -38.28
C GLN A 500 38.84 -44.44 -38.25
N TYR A 501 38.60 -43.77 -37.13
CA TYR A 501 38.87 -42.34 -36.94
C TYR A 501 39.70 -42.11 -35.70
N VAL A 502 40.63 -41.17 -35.76
CA VAL A 502 41.54 -40.89 -34.65
C VAL A 502 40.85 -39.97 -33.64
N GLU A 503 41.14 -40.16 -32.36
CA GLU A 503 40.77 -39.29 -31.26
C GLU A 503 40.89 -37.79 -31.60
N LYS A 504 39.86 -37.01 -31.24
CA LYS A 504 39.67 -35.59 -31.54
C LYS A 504 39.42 -35.26 -33.03
N GLU A 505 39.32 -36.24 -33.93
CA GLU A 505 38.70 -36.03 -35.25
C GLU A 505 37.18 -35.79 -35.11
N ASN A 506 36.67 -34.81 -35.86
CA ASN A 506 35.26 -34.46 -35.92
C ASN A 506 34.60 -34.99 -37.21
N LEU A 507 33.43 -35.60 -37.06
CA LEU A 507 32.58 -36.01 -38.18
C LEU A 507 31.27 -35.26 -38.15
N THR A 508 30.79 -34.86 -39.32
CA THR A 508 29.47 -34.25 -39.49
C THR A 508 28.57 -35.26 -40.17
N VAL A 509 27.45 -35.56 -39.53
CA VAL A 509 26.36 -36.37 -40.06
C VAL A 509 25.42 -35.45 -40.85
N ARG A 510 25.03 -35.86 -42.06
CA ARG A 510 24.04 -35.18 -42.89
C ARG A 510 22.96 -36.18 -43.28
N CYS A 511 21.71 -35.90 -42.91
CA CYS A 511 20.60 -36.76 -43.28
C CYS A 511 20.24 -36.66 -44.77
N ASP A 512 19.62 -37.71 -45.31
CA ASP A 512 19.06 -37.72 -46.65
C ASP A 512 17.74 -36.90 -46.71
N SER A 513 17.31 -36.51 -47.91
CA SER A 513 16.17 -35.60 -48.10
C SER A 513 14.89 -36.13 -47.45
N GLY A 514 14.22 -35.28 -46.67
CA GLY A 514 13.03 -35.63 -45.89
C GLY A 514 13.29 -36.17 -44.48
N TYR A 515 14.55 -36.20 -44.03
CA TYR A 515 14.93 -36.59 -42.67
C TYR A 515 15.72 -35.47 -41.98
N GLY A 516 15.35 -35.15 -40.75
CA GLY A 516 15.98 -34.17 -39.88
C GLY A 516 16.98 -34.82 -38.92
N VAL A 517 17.99 -34.06 -38.52
CA VAL A 517 18.99 -34.51 -37.54
C VAL A 517 18.42 -34.37 -36.12
N VAL A 518 18.17 -35.49 -35.46
CA VAL A 518 17.81 -35.56 -34.04
C VAL A 518 19.08 -35.85 -33.23
N GLY A 519 19.62 -34.80 -32.60
CA GLY A 519 20.88 -34.81 -31.86
C GLY A 519 21.86 -33.75 -32.37
N SER A 520 23.12 -33.81 -31.94
CA SER A 520 24.16 -32.92 -32.48
C SER A 520 24.67 -33.42 -33.83
N PRO A 521 24.65 -32.60 -34.91
CA PRO A 521 25.08 -33.04 -36.23
C PRO A 521 26.60 -33.26 -36.34
N SER A 522 27.38 -32.78 -35.37
CA SER A 522 28.82 -32.99 -35.30
C SER A 522 29.18 -33.83 -34.07
N ILE A 523 29.88 -34.93 -34.31
CA ILE A 523 30.35 -35.88 -33.29
C ILE A 523 31.88 -35.97 -33.32
N THR A 524 32.49 -36.21 -32.16
CA THR A 524 33.96 -36.24 -32.01
C THR A 524 34.39 -37.60 -31.46
N CYS A 525 35.47 -38.16 -31.98
CA CYS A 525 36.05 -39.40 -31.43
C CYS A 525 36.72 -39.11 -30.08
N THR A 526 36.33 -39.86 -29.05
CA THR A 526 36.82 -39.71 -27.67
C THR A 526 37.95 -40.69 -27.33
N GLU A 527 38.68 -40.38 -26.26
CA GLU A 527 39.75 -41.23 -25.71
C GLU A 527 39.27 -42.65 -25.33
N ASN A 528 37.98 -42.83 -25.05
CA ASN A 528 37.36 -44.12 -24.75
C ASN A 528 36.87 -44.89 -26.01
N ARG A 529 37.38 -44.56 -27.21
CA ARG A 529 36.99 -45.16 -28.52
C ARG A 529 35.49 -45.01 -28.88
N ASN A 530 34.78 -44.12 -28.19
CA ASN A 530 33.36 -43.81 -28.39
C ASN A 530 33.15 -42.42 -29.03
N TRP A 531 31.94 -42.13 -29.49
CA TRP A 531 31.56 -40.84 -30.06
C TRP A 531 30.87 -39.94 -29.03
N GLN A 532 31.29 -38.67 -28.94
CA GLN A 532 30.63 -37.66 -28.11
C GLN A 532 30.40 -36.34 -28.90
N PRO A 533 29.18 -35.75 -28.87
CA PRO A 533 27.93 -36.29 -28.32
C PRO A 533 27.53 -37.65 -28.94
N GLU A 534 26.53 -38.32 -28.36
CA GLU A 534 26.03 -39.58 -28.91
C GLU A 534 25.65 -39.44 -30.39
N VAL A 535 25.82 -40.54 -31.15
CA VAL A 535 25.62 -40.57 -32.60
C VAL A 535 24.17 -40.15 -32.93
N PRO A 536 23.96 -39.06 -33.70
CA PRO A 536 22.62 -38.53 -33.96
C PRO A 536 21.83 -39.45 -34.90
N LYS A 537 20.50 -39.37 -34.80
CA LYS A 537 19.57 -40.13 -35.64
C LYS A 537 18.98 -39.23 -36.72
N CYS A 538 18.73 -39.81 -37.90
CA CYS A 538 17.97 -39.16 -38.97
C CYS A 538 16.52 -39.62 -38.88
N GLU A 539 15.64 -38.76 -38.35
CA GLU A 539 14.21 -39.04 -38.19
C GLU A 539 13.39 -38.27 -39.23
N TRP A 540 12.28 -38.83 -39.68
CA TRP A 540 11.51 -38.26 -40.79
C TRP A 540 10.85 -36.93 -40.39
N GLU A 541 11.12 -35.86 -41.15
CA GLU A 541 10.54 -34.54 -40.92
C GLU A 541 9.10 -34.48 -41.42
N VAL A 542 8.20 -33.98 -40.58
CA VAL A 542 6.76 -33.93 -40.85
C VAL A 542 6.46 -32.70 -41.72
N PRO A 543 5.82 -32.85 -42.90
CA PRO A 543 5.41 -31.71 -43.72
C PRO A 543 4.39 -30.82 -43.01
N GLU A 544 4.49 -29.51 -43.25
CA GLU A 544 3.52 -28.53 -42.75
C GLU A 544 2.09 -28.88 -43.21
N GLY A 545 1.12 -28.77 -42.30
CA GLY A 545 -0.29 -29.11 -42.53
C GLY A 545 -0.72 -30.51 -42.03
N CYS A 546 0.20 -31.40 -41.65
CA CYS A 546 -0.15 -32.73 -41.11
C CYS A 546 -0.32 -32.79 -39.57
N GLU A 547 -0.28 -31.64 -38.88
CA GLU A 547 -0.30 -31.54 -37.41
C GLU A 547 -1.57 -32.17 -36.78
N GLN A 548 -2.74 -31.89 -37.35
CA GLN A 548 -4.02 -32.42 -36.88
C GLN A 548 -4.10 -33.95 -37.03
N VAL A 549 -3.45 -34.51 -38.06
CA VAL A 549 -3.36 -35.95 -38.29
C VAL A 549 -2.46 -36.61 -37.24
N GLN A 550 -1.36 -35.97 -36.85
CA GLN A 550 -0.54 -36.44 -35.72
C GLN A 550 -1.27 -36.34 -34.37
N ALA A 551 -1.97 -35.24 -34.11
CA ALA A 551 -2.75 -35.05 -32.88
C ALA A 551 -3.83 -36.14 -32.75
N GLY A 552 -4.61 -36.39 -33.82
CA GLY A 552 -5.57 -37.48 -33.89
C GLY A 552 -4.92 -38.86 -33.69
N ARG A 553 -3.78 -39.12 -34.35
CA ARG A 553 -3.05 -40.40 -34.20
C ARG A 553 -2.57 -40.64 -32.77
N ARG A 554 -2.09 -39.61 -32.06
CA ARG A 554 -1.68 -39.71 -30.64
C ARG A 554 -2.85 -39.94 -29.70
N LEU A 555 -3.98 -39.27 -29.91
CA LEU A 555 -5.22 -39.51 -29.16
C LEU A 555 -5.74 -40.94 -29.34
N MET A 556 -5.67 -41.47 -30.57
CA MET A 556 -6.11 -42.83 -30.89
C MET A 556 -5.17 -43.91 -30.33
N GLN A 557 -3.92 -43.58 -29.98
CA GLN A 557 -2.99 -44.49 -29.29
C GLN A 557 -3.32 -44.69 -27.81
N CYS A 558 -4.23 -43.90 -27.23
CA CYS A 558 -4.68 -44.06 -25.84
C CYS A 558 -5.87 -45.03 -25.67
N LEU A 559 -6.47 -45.52 -26.76
CA LEU A 559 -7.54 -46.51 -26.74
C LEU A 559 -6.97 -47.87 -27.19
N ALA A 560 -7.23 -48.92 -26.41
CA ALA A 560 -6.55 -50.20 -26.58
C ALA A 560 -7.19 -51.11 -27.64
N ASP A 561 -8.49 -50.97 -27.90
CA ASP A 561 -9.24 -51.83 -28.83
C ASP A 561 -9.85 -51.06 -30.03
N PRO A 562 -9.74 -51.58 -31.28
CA PRO A 562 -10.32 -50.94 -32.46
C PRO A 562 -11.84 -50.75 -32.43
N ASN A 563 -12.59 -51.56 -31.68
CA ASN A 563 -14.04 -51.43 -31.56
C ASN A 563 -14.42 -50.31 -30.58
N GLU A 564 -13.63 -50.06 -29.53
CA GLU A 564 -13.78 -48.89 -28.66
C GLU A 564 -13.57 -47.61 -29.46
N VAL A 565 -12.54 -47.56 -30.31
CA VAL A 565 -12.28 -46.47 -31.24
C VAL A 565 -13.47 -46.24 -32.18
N LYS A 566 -14.02 -47.31 -32.77
CA LYS A 566 -15.19 -47.22 -33.65
C LYS A 566 -16.43 -46.71 -32.91
N MET A 567 -16.70 -47.23 -31.71
CA MET A 567 -17.83 -46.81 -30.87
C MET A 567 -17.69 -45.34 -30.44
N ALA A 568 -16.48 -44.90 -30.05
CA ALA A 568 -16.22 -43.51 -29.71
C ALA A 568 -16.44 -42.56 -30.90
N LEU A 569 -16.04 -42.97 -32.12
CA LEU A 569 -16.30 -42.21 -33.35
C LEU A 569 -17.79 -42.19 -33.72
N GLU A 570 -18.53 -43.28 -33.52
CA GLU A 570 -19.99 -43.31 -33.73
C GLU A 570 -20.72 -42.42 -32.71
N VAL A 571 -20.32 -42.43 -31.43
CA VAL A 571 -20.85 -41.51 -30.40
C VAL A 571 -20.53 -40.06 -30.72
N TYR A 572 -19.31 -39.74 -31.16
CA TYR A 572 -18.91 -38.38 -31.54
C TYR A 572 -19.65 -37.89 -32.81
N LYS A 573 -19.88 -38.78 -33.78
CA LYS A 573 -20.73 -38.50 -34.94
C LYS A 573 -22.17 -38.20 -34.51
N LEU A 574 -22.73 -39.00 -33.61
CA LEU A 574 -24.07 -38.80 -33.05
C LEU A 574 -24.18 -37.47 -32.28
N SER A 575 -23.18 -37.06 -31.51
CA SER A 575 -23.21 -35.75 -30.82
C SER A 575 -23.24 -34.58 -31.82
N LEU A 576 -22.47 -34.66 -32.90
CA LEU A 576 -22.49 -33.64 -33.97
C LEU A 576 -23.82 -33.63 -34.74
N GLU A 577 -24.41 -34.80 -35.00
CA GLU A 577 -25.76 -34.89 -35.61
C GLU A 577 -26.84 -34.32 -34.67
N ILE A 578 -26.73 -34.53 -33.35
CA ILE A 578 -27.63 -33.93 -32.35
C ILE A 578 -27.51 -32.41 -32.35
N GLU A 579 -26.29 -31.83 -32.26
CA GLU A 579 -26.11 -30.37 -32.31
C GLU A 579 -26.71 -29.76 -33.59
N LEU A 580 -26.52 -30.42 -34.73
CA LEU A 580 -27.03 -29.95 -36.02
C LEU A 580 -28.57 -30.02 -36.06
N LEU A 581 -29.18 -31.06 -35.49
CA LEU A 581 -30.64 -31.18 -35.34
C LEU A 581 -31.21 -30.15 -34.35
N GLU A 582 -30.52 -29.85 -33.24
CA GLU A 582 -30.94 -28.78 -32.31
C GLU A 582 -30.91 -27.41 -32.99
N LEU A 583 -29.87 -27.13 -33.78
CA LEU A 583 -29.72 -25.89 -34.53
C LEU A 583 -30.81 -25.75 -35.62
N GLN A 584 -31.21 -26.87 -36.24
CA GLN A 584 -32.36 -26.91 -37.16
C GLN A 584 -33.70 -26.72 -36.43
N ARG A 585 -33.92 -27.37 -35.28
CA ARG A 585 -35.12 -27.19 -34.42
C ARG A 585 -35.29 -25.73 -34.01
N ASP A 586 -34.20 -25.08 -33.60
CA ASP A 586 -34.25 -23.71 -33.10
C ASP A 586 -34.44 -22.69 -34.24
N LYS A 587 -33.97 -23.02 -35.45
CA LYS A 587 -34.32 -22.30 -36.69
C LYS A 587 -35.80 -22.47 -37.05
N ALA A 588 -36.35 -23.68 -36.95
CA ALA A 588 -37.75 -23.98 -37.21
C ALA A 588 -38.70 -23.29 -36.21
N ARG A 589 -38.36 -23.29 -34.91
CA ARG A 589 -39.07 -22.54 -33.85
C ARG A 589 -39.11 -21.04 -34.12
N LYS A 590 -38.02 -20.46 -34.63
CA LYS A 590 -37.98 -19.03 -35.01
C LYS A 590 -38.91 -18.73 -36.19
N SER A 591 -38.99 -19.61 -37.20
CA SER A 591 -39.93 -19.44 -38.31
C SER A 591 -41.41 -19.62 -37.91
N SER A 592 -41.74 -20.49 -36.95
CA SER A 592 -43.14 -20.70 -36.52
C SER A 592 -43.71 -19.59 -35.62
N VAL A 593 -42.89 -18.64 -35.17
CA VAL A 593 -43.32 -17.47 -34.37
C VAL A 593 -43.64 -16.26 -35.27
N GLN A 594 -43.41 -16.36 -36.59
CA GLN A 594 -43.70 -15.31 -37.57
C GLN A 594 -44.71 -15.80 -38.61
N THR A 595 -45.95 -16.06 -38.18
CA THR A 595 -47.11 -16.22 -39.06
C THR A 595 -48.35 -15.64 -38.38
N PRO A 596 -48.79 -14.41 -38.74
CA PRO A 596 -50.00 -13.81 -38.20
C PRO A 596 -51.28 -14.42 -38.77
N LEU A 597 -52.36 -14.28 -37.99
CA LEU A 597 -53.75 -14.25 -38.45
C LEU A 597 -54.04 -12.93 -39.18
#